data_AF-A0A7X8YDT4-F1
#
_entry.id   AF-A0A7X8YDT4-F1
#
_cell.length_a   1.000
_cell.length_b   1.000
_cell.length_c   1.000
_cell.angle_alpha   90.00
_cell.angle_beta   90.00
_cell.angle_gamma   90.00
#
_symmetry.space_group_name_H-M   'P 1'
#
loop_
_entity.id
_entity.type
_entity.pdbx_description
1 polymer ?
#
loop_
_entity_poly.entity_id
_entity_poly.type
_entity_poly.pdbx_seq_one_letter_code
_entity_poly.pdbx_strand_id
1 'polypeptide(L)'
;MTLEPRTEHEAEPGGENLETPPEEHVEGRRSGSVVFATLSLVLAVGYVWMAFDMPNGTSGDPGPGTWPRVTGIAWVGISVLALIESLKVVRTAPADLFPTGKSLKLVAFFSAATVAYVILLPILGAYIVSSVYMFYVIGLLRSKWDIRGGIYAVVFGVGASLIFIELLQVRLVAFPW
;
A
#
# COMPACT_ATOMS: atom_id res chain seq x y z
N MET A 1 43.30 -63.10 1.80
CA MET A 1 42.86 -63.34 0.42
C MET A 1 41.78 -64.41 0.49
N THR A 2 40.53 -63.97 0.63
CA THR A 2 39.34 -64.81 0.61
C THR A 2 38.19 -63.86 0.27
N LEU A 3 37.82 -63.85 -1.00
CA LEU A 3 36.73 -63.07 -1.56
C LEU A 3 35.47 -63.93 -1.42
N GLU A 4 34.47 -63.42 -0.69
CA GLU A 4 33.13 -64.02 -0.71
C GLU A 4 32.32 -63.48 -1.90
N PRO A 5 31.56 -64.35 -2.60
CA PRO A 5 30.77 -63.98 -3.76
C PRO A 5 29.49 -63.27 -3.31
N ARG A 6 29.40 -61.97 -3.60
CA ARG A 6 28.16 -61.21 -3.42
C ARG A 6 27.20 -61.57 -4.55
N THR A 7 26.15 -62.28 -4.18
CA THR A 7 25.05 -62.72 -5.02
C THR A 7 24.38 -61.54 -5.72
N GLU A 8 24.28 -61.67 -7.03
CA GLU A 8 23.44 -60.88 -7.91
C GLU A 8 21.99 -61.07 -7.48
N HIS A 9 21.39 -60.02 -6.90
CA HIS A 9 19.95 -59.96 -6.71
C HIS A 9 19.39 -59.09 -7.83
N GLU A 10 19.18 -59.72 -8.99
CA GLU A 10 18.15 -59.30 -9.91
C GLU A 10 16.81 -59.40 -9.18
N ALA A 11 16.10 -58.28 -9.06
CA ALA A 11 14.70 -58.23 -8.70
C ALA A 11 14.10 -56.95 -9.31
N GLU A 12 13.54 -57.15 -10.50
CA GLU A 12 12.37 -56.52 -11.11
C GLU A 12 12.31 -54.98 -11.28
N PRO A 13 12.17 -54.49 -12.53
CA PRO A 13 11.72 -53.13 -12.79
C PRO A 13 10.22 -53.06 -12.46
N GLY A 14 9.93 -52.79 -11.19
CA GLY A 14 8.59 -52.41 -10.76
C GLY A 14 8.15 -51.20 -11.57
N GLY A 15 7.17 -51.41 -12.45
CA GLY A 15 6.46 -50.36 -13.15
C GLY A 15 5.80 -49.45 -12.12
N GLU A 16 6.55 -48.45 -11.66
CA GLU A 16 5.99 -47.27 -11.01
C GLU A 16 5.07 -46.63 -12.04
N ASN A 17 3.78 -46.89 -11.85
CA ASN A 17 2.71 -46.12 -12.43
C ASN A 17 3.06 -44.65 -12.18
N LEU A 18 3.52 -43.99 -13.25
CA LEU A 18 3.49 -42.55 -13.39
C LEU A 18 2.01 -42.17 -13.33
N GLU A 19 1.44 -42.13 -12.13
CA GLU A 19 0.29 -41.29 -11.82
C GLU A 19 0.74 -39.88 -12.18
N THR A 20 0.48 -39.50 -13.42
CA THR A 20 0.59 -38.11 -13.87
C THR A 20 -0.23 -37.32 -12.87
N PRO A 21 0.39 -36.41 -12.09
CA PRO A 21 -0.33 -35.63 -11.11
C PRO A 21 -1.52 -34.98 -11.82
N PRO A 22 -2.71 -34.97 -11.21
CA PRO A 22 -3.90 -34.43 -11.83
C PRO A 22 -3.56 -33.03 -12.35
N GLU A 23 -3.83 -32.79 -13.63
CA GLU A 23 -3.67 -31.46 -14.22
C GLU A 23 -4.64 -30.52 -13.50
N GLU A 24 -4.15 -29.95 -12.40
CA GLU A 24 -4.83 -28.93 -11.65
C GLU A 24 -4.87 -27.71 -12.56
N HIS A 25 -6.01 -27.50 -13.21
CA HIS A 25 -6.27 -26.31 -14.01
C HIS A 25 -6.10 -25.08 -13.12
N VAL A 26 -4.90 -24.47 -13.18
CA VAL A 26 -4.58 -23.16 -12.60
C VAL A 26 -5.25 -22.09 -13.46
N GLU A 27 -6.57 -22.10 -13.48
CA GLU A 27 -7.39 -21.11 -14.17
C GLU A 27 -8.16 -20.33 -13.11
N GLY A 28 -7.66 -19.14 -12.76
CA GLY A 28 -8.47 -18.17 -12.01
C GLY A 28 -7.80 -17.48 -10.83
N ARG A 29 -6.76 -16.69 -11.06
CA ARG A 29 -6.37 -15.65 -10.10
C ARG A 29 -5.70 -14.41 -10.70
N ARG A 30 -6.07 -14.05 -11.93
CA ARG A 30 -5.59 -12.85 -12.63
C ARG A 30 -6.43 -11.59 -12.35
N SER A 31 -7.62 -11.75 -11.77
CA SER A 31 -8.62 -10.67 -11.71
C SER A 31 -8.26 -9.56 -10.71
N GLY A 32 -7.53 -9.87 -9.64
CA GLY A 32 -7.40 -8.94 -8.53
C GLY A 32 -6.59 -7.68 -8.76
N SER A 33 -5.37 -7.85 -9.28
CA SER A 33 -4.49 -6.72 -9.60
C SER A 33 -5.09 -5.85 -10.70
N VAL A 34 -5.74 -6.48 -11.69
CA VAL A 34 -6.45 -5.77 -12.77
C VAL A 34 -7.63 -4.98 -12.22
N VAL A 35 -8.46 -5.57 -11.35
CA VAL A 35 -9.58 -4.88 -10.70
C VAL A 35 -9.09 -3.70 -9.86
N PHE A 36 -8.05 -3.90 -9.04
CA PHE A 36 -7.49 -2.84 -8.21
C PHE A 36 -6.87 -1.71 -9.04
N ALA A 37 -6.09 -2.04 -10.08
CA ALA A 37 -5.49 -1.05 -10.98
C ALA A 37 -6.57 -0.28 -11.74
N THR A 38 -7.63 -0.96 -12.18
CA THR A 38 -8.78 -0.33 -12.85
C THR A 38 -9.54 0.60 -11.90
N LEU A 39 -9.83 0.16 -10.67
CA LEU A 39 -10.48 1.01 -9.66
C LEU A 39 -9.63 2.23 -9.30
N SER A 40 -8.33 2.04 -9.09
CA SER A 40 -7.37 3.14 -8.85
C SER A 40 -7.36 4.13 -10.01
N LEU A 41 -7.37 3.64 -11.25
CA LEU A 41 -7.41 4.49 -12.44
C LEU A 41 -8.72 5.31 -12.51
N VAL A 42 -9.87 4.68 -12.27
CA VAL A 42 -11.16 5.39 -12.24
C VAL A 42 -11.18 6.47 -11.17
N LEU A 43 -10.68 6.18 -9.96
CA LEU A 43 -10.57 7.16 -8.88
C LEU A 43 -9.62 8.30 -9.23
N ALA A 44 -8.46 8.00 -9.80
CA ALA A 44 -7.49 9.01 -10.21
C ALA A 44 -8.04 9.94 -11.30
N VAL A 45 -8.75 9.39 -12.29
CA VAL A 45 -9.41 10.19 -13.34
C VAL A 45 -10.52 11.07 -12.76
N GLY A 46 -11.36 10.53 -11.88
CA GLY A 46 -12.39 11.31 -11.19
C GLY A 46 -11.81 12.44 -10.35
N TYR A 47 -10.72 12.19 -9.64
CA TYR A 47 -9.99 13.19 -8.86
C TYR A 47 -9.42 14.30 -9.75
N VAL A 48 -8.75 13.94 -10.86
CA VAL A 48 -8.23 14.90 -11.83
C VAL A 48 -9.35 15.74 -12.43
N TRP A 49 -10.49 15.13 -12.75
CA TRP A 49 -11.65 15.85 -13.29
C TRP A 49 -12.15 16.91 -12.30
N MET A 50 -12.33 16.56 -11.01
CA MET A 50 -12.68 17.55 -9.99
C MET A 50 -11.62 18.65 -9.84
N ALA A 51 -10.34 18.30 -9.95
CA ALA A 51 -9.24 19.27 -9.88
C ALA A 51 -9.24 20.25 -11.07
N PHE A 52 -9.76 19.87 -12.23
CA PHE A 52 -9.88 20.77 -13.38
C PHE A 52 -10.98 21.82 -13.20
N ASP A 53 -12.00 21.54 -12.40
CA ASP A 53 -13.07 22.49 -12.08
C ASP A 53 -12.62 23.60 -11.11
N MET A 54 -11.49 23.40 -10.43
CA MET A 54 -10.94 24.39 -9.50
C MET A 54 -10.35 25.61 -10.25
N PRO A 55 -10.50 26.84 -9.70
CA PRO A 55 -9.95 28.05 -10.31
C PRO A 55 -8.45 27.97 -10.57
N ASN A 56 -8.05 28.43 -11.76
CA ASN A 56 -6.66 28.65 -12.10
C ASN A 56 -6.17 29.93 -11.43
N GLY A 57 -5.04 29.83 -10.73
CA GLY A 57 -4.31 31.03 -10.32
C GLY A 57 -3.51 31.61 -11.48
N THR A 58 -2.76 32.66 -11.18
CA THR A 58 -1.90 33.34 -12.17
C THR A 58 -0.49 32.76 -12.12
N SER A 59 0.35 33.10 -13.10
CA SER A 59 1.74 32.60 -13.15
C SER A 59 2.59 33.01 -11.94
N GLY A 60 2.21 34.08 -11.23
CA GLY A 60 2.86 34.53 -10.00
C GLY A 60 2.25 33.98 -8.71
N ASP A 61 1.05 33.40 -8.78
CA ASP A 61 0.34 32.85 -7.63
C ASP A 61 -0.45 31.60 -8.06
N PRO A 62 0.16 30.40 -7.96
CA PRO A 62 -0.47 29.18 -8.42
C PRO A 62 -1.74 28.91 -7.62
N GLY A 63 -2.86 28.81 -8.35
CA GLY A 63 -4.17 28.64 -7.72
C GLY A 63 -4.31 27.30 -7.00
N PRO A 64 -5.34 27.15 -6.15
CA PRO A 64 -5.55 25.95 -5.36
C PRO A 64 -5.72 24.69 -6.21
N GLY A 65 -6.13 24.81 -7.48
CA GLY A 65 -6.25 23.69 -8.41
C GLY A 65 -4.94 23.20 -9.02
N THR A 66 -3.85 23.98 -8.98
CA THR A 66 -2.58 23.61 -9.65
C THR A 66 -1.98 22.34 -9.03
N TRP A 67 -1.91 22.28 -7.70
CA TRP A 67 -1.35 21.13 -6.99
C TRP A 67 -2.16 19.85 -7.17
N PRO A 68 -3.49 19.84 -6.93
CA PRO A 68 -4.35 18.70 -7.19
C PRO A 68 -4.24 18.14 -8.62
N ARG A 69 -4.05 19.01 -9.62
CA ARG A 69 -3.88 18.53 -11.01
C ARG A 69 -2.56 17.84 -11.23
N VAL A 70 -1.45 18.40 -10.74
CA VAL A 70 -0.13 17.78 -10.91
C VAL A 70 -0.09 16.42 -10.21
N THR A 71 -0.57 16.34 -8.96
CA THR A 71 -0.63 15.08 -8.21
C THR A 71 -1.59 14.09 -8.86
N GLY A 72 -2.76 14.55 -9.31
CA GLY A 72 -3.73 13.71 -9.99
C GLY A 72 -3.22 13.14 -11.32
N ILE A 73 -2.58 13.96 -12.16
CA ILE A 73 -1.97 13.51 -13.43
C ILE A 73 -0.88 12.47 -13.16
N ALA A 74 -0.02 12.71 -12.17
CA ALA A 74 0.99 11.74 -11.76
C ALA A 74 0.35 10.42 -11.30
N TRP A 75 -0.73 10.49 -10.51
CA TRP A 75 -1.47 9.32 -10.04
C TRP A 75 -2.16 8.55 -11.17
N VAL A 76 -2.73 9.24 -12.16
CA VAL A 76 -3.24 8.61 -13.38
C VAL A 76 -2.12 7.86 -14.11
N GLY A 77 -0.95 8.50 -14.28
CA GLY A 77 0.21 7.86 -14.92
C GLY A 77 0.66 6.58 -14.19
N ILE A 78 0.74 6.63 -12.86
CA ILE A 78 1.09 5.46 -12.03
C ILE A 78 0.03 4.36 -12.17
N SER A 79 -1.26 4.71 -12.16
CA SER A 79 -2.36 3.74 -12.28
C SER A 79 -2.37 3.07 -13.66
N VAL A 80 -2.09 3.83 -14.73
CA VAL A 80 -1.93 3.29 -16.09
C VAL A 80 -0.73 2.35 -16.14
N LEU A 81 0.42 2.73 -15.56
CA LEU A 81 1.61 1.89 -15.54
C LEU A 81 1.36 0.57 -14.80
N ALA A 82 0.70 0.63 -13.63
CA ALA A 82 0.31 -0.55 -12.86
C ALA A 82 -0.68 -1.44 -13.62
N LEU A 83 -1.63 -0.85 -14.35
CA LEU A 83 -2.55 -1.60 -15.20
C LEU A 83 -1.79 -2.29 -16.35
N ILE A 84 -0.89 -1.59 -17.04
CA ILE A 84 -0.05 -2.16 -18.10
C ILE A 84 0.80 -3.31 -17.55
N GLU A 85 1.41 -3.15 -16.38
CA GLU A 85 2.18 -4.21 -15.72
C GLU A 85 1.30 -5.41 -15.37
N SER A 86 0.10 -5.19 -14.83
CA SER A 86 -0.86 -6.26 -14.52
C SER A 86 -1.32 -7.04 -15.77
N LEU A 87 -1.36 -6.38 -16.93
CA LEU A 87 -1.69 -7.01 -18.21
C LEU A 87 -0.49 -7.74 -18.82
N LYS A 88 0.73 -7.19 -18.67
CA LYS A 88 1.97 -7.74 -19.26
C LYS A 88 2.57 -8.91 -18.45
N VAL A 89 2.40 -8.95 -17.14
CA VAL A 89 2.88 -10.05 -16.30
C VAL A 89 1.96 -11.27 -16.49
N VAL A 90 2.26 -12.09 -17.50
CA VAL A 90 1.54 -13.33 -17.84
C VAL A 90 2.07 -14.55 -17.06
N ARG A 91 3.24 -14.43 -16.43
CA ARG A 91 3.83 -15.50 -15.63
C ARG A 91 4.59 -14.83 -14.50
N THR A 92 4.18 -15.10 -13.26
CA THR A 92 5.02 -15.64 -12.17
C THR A 92 4.31 -15.32 -10.85
N ALA A 93 3.98 -16.38 -10.12
CA ALA A 93 3.33 -16.44 -8.81
C ALA A 93 1.81 -16.17 -8.76
N PRO A 94 1.02 -17.06 -8.12
CA PRO A 94 -0.33 -16.72 -7.68
C PRO A 94 -0.20 -15.62 -6.62
N ALA A 95 -0.45 -14.38 -7.05
CA ALA A 95 -0.63 -13.28 -6.11
C ALA A 95 -1.95 -13.55 -5.37
N ASP A 96 -1.84 -14.00 -4.12
CA ASP A 96 -2.97 -14.04 -3.22
C ASP A 96 -3.54 -12.61 -3.12
N LEU A 97 -4.68 -12.43 -3.78
CA LEU A 97 -5.49 -11.20 -3.85
C LEU A 97 -5.70 -10.53 -2.49
N PHE A 98 -5.73 -11.33 -1.44
CA PHE A 98 -5.78 -10.88 -0.06
C PHE A 98 -4.60 -11.47 0.69
N PRO A 99 -3.81 -10.63 1.40
CA PRO A 99 -2.82 -11.13 2.33
C PRO A 99 -3.52 -12.04 3.35
N THR A 100 -3.16 -13.31 3.42
CA THR A 100 -3.75 -14.24 4.40
C THR A 100 -3.02 -14.15 5.74
N GLY A 101 -3.76 -14.25 6.85
CA GLY A 101 -3.20 -14.31 8.21
C GLY A 101 -2.83 -12.95 8.83
N LYS A 102 -1.56 -12.77 9.20
CA LYS A 102 -1.08 -11.61 9.99
C LYS A 102 -1.14 -10.29 9.21
N SER A 103 -0.94 -10.34 7.92
CA SER A 103 -0.95 -9.18 7.02
C SER A 103 -2.35 -8.61 6.81
N LEU A 104 -3.41 -9.45 6.80
CA LEU A 104 -4.80 -8.97 6.73
C LEU A 104 -5.15 -8.07 7.92
N LYS A 105 -4.74 -8.49 9.13
CA LYS A 105 -4.97 -7.69 10.35
C LYS A 105 -4.25 -6.36 10.25
N LEU A 106 -3.02 -6.34 9.75
CA LEU A 106 -2.24 -5.11 9.59
C LEU A 106 -2.90 -4.15 8.61
N VAL A 107 -3.36 -4.65 7.45
CA VAL A 107 -4.10 -3.84 6.47
C VAL A 107 -5.40 -3.31 7.09
N ALA A 108 -6.18 -4.16 7.77
CA ALA A 108 -7.42 -3.74 8.41
C ALA A 108 -7.19 -2.66 9.49
N PHE A 109 -6.17 -2.80 10.34
CA PHE A 109 -5.81 -1.78 11.34
C PHE A 109 -5.32 -0.49 10.70
N PHE A 110 -4.52 -0.58 9.65
CA PHE A 110 -4.05 0.60 8.91
C PHE A 110 -5.21 1.35 8.27
N SER A 111 -6.13 0.64 7.60
CA SER A 111 -7.33 1.22 7.01
C SER A 111 -8.23 1.86 8.08
N ALA A 112 -8.47 1.17 9.19
CA ALA A 112 -9.26 1.72 10.30
C ALA A 112 -8.62 2.98 10.90
N ALA A 113 -7.31 2.99 11.08
CA ALA A 113 -6.58 4.16 11.58
C ALA A 113 -6.62 5.33 10.59
N THR A 114 -6.59 5.05 9.29
CA THR A 114 -6.73 6.09 8.25
C THR A 114 -8.12 6.72 8.29
N VAL A 115 -9.17 5.92 8.41
CA VAL A 115 -10.55 6.42 8.55
C VAL A 115 -10.70 7.25 9.83
N ALA A 116 -10.16 6.76 10.95
CA ALA A 116 -10.14 7.50 12.20
C ALA A 116 -9.38 8.84 12.07
N TYR A 117 -8.23 8.84 11.39
CA TYR A 117 -7.46 10.07 11.11
C TYR A 117 -8.31 11.11 10.38
N VAL A 118 -9.04 10.72 9.33
CA VAL A 118 -9.92 11.63 8.57
C VAL A 118 -11.05 12.19 9.43
N ILE A 119 -11.68 11.35 10.27
CA ILE A 119 -12.79 11.76 11.15
C ILE A 119 -12.30 12.68 12.27
N LEU A 120 -11.11 12.43 12.84
CA LEU A 120 -10.55 13.22 13.93
C LEU A 120 -9.97 14.56 13.44
N LEU A 121 -9.59 14.65 12.16
CA LEU A 121 -8.97 15.84 11.55
C LEU A 121 -9.73 17.15 11.85
N PRO A 122 -11.06 17.25 11.67
CA PRO A 122 -11.81 18.47 12.00
C PRO A 122 -11.97 18.72 13.52
N ILE A 123 -11.85 17.69 14.37
CA ILE A 123 -12.12 17.80 15.81
C ILE A 123 -10.86 18.26 16.57
N LEU A 124 -9.72 17.61 16.31
CA LEU A 124 -8.47 17.85 17.03
C LEU A 124 -7.48 18.72 16.23
N GLY A 125 -7.82 19.03 14.98
CA GLY A 125 -6.95 19.76 14.06
C GLY A 125 -5.86 18.89 13.44
N ALA A 126 -5.32 19.35 12.31
CA ALA A 126 -4.38 18.58 11.50
C ALA A 126 -3.12 18.15 12.29
N TYR A 127 -2.59 19.00 13.18
CA TYR A 127 -1.32 18.77 13.86
C TYR A 127 -1.36 17.59 14.85
N ILE A 128 -2.33 17.60 15.75
CA ILE A 128 -2.44 16.57 16.81
C ILE A 128 -2.75 15.22 16.17
N VAL A 129 -3.71 15.20 15.24
CA VAL A 129 -4.16 13.95 14.61
C VAL A 129 -3.08 13.37 13.71
N SER A 130 -2.33 14.19 12.96
CA SER A 130 -1.19 13.72 12.15
C SER A 130 -0.08 13.12 13.01
N SER A 131 0.22 13.73 14.16
CA SER A 131 1.24 13.23 15.08
C SER A 131 0.88 11.87 15.64
N VAL A 132 -0.37 11.73 16.11
CA VAL A 132 -0.90 10.47 16.65
C VAL A 132 -0.99 9.40 15.56
N TYR A 133 -1.45 9.76 14.36
CA TYR A 133 -1.53 8.85 13.23
C TYR A 133 -0.15 8.36 12.79
N MET A 134 0.83 9.26 12.66
CA MET A 134 2.19 8.89 12.29
C MET A 134 2.83 7.98 13.35
N PHE A 135 2.60 8.27 14.64
CA PHE A 135 3.01 7.38 15.73
C PHE A 135 2.41 5.99 15.57
N TYR A 136 1.11 5.93 15.33
CA TYR A 136 0.39 4.67 15.17
C TYR A 136 0.90 3.86 13.97
N VAL A 137 1.09 4.50 12.81
CA VAL A 137 1.59 3.84 11.59
C VAL A 137 3.01 3.30 11.80
N ILE A 138 3.92 4.07 12.40
CA ILE A 138 5.28 3.61 12.70
C ILE A 138 5.24 2.44 13.68
N GLY A 139 4.37 2.51 14.71
CA GLY A 139 4.17 1.43 15.67
C GLY A 139 3.58 0.17 15.03
N LEU A 140 2.71 0.33 14.03
CA LEU A 140 2.11 -0.77 13.29
C LEU A 140 3.10 -1.44 12.34
N LEU A 141 3.99 -0.66 11.69
CA LEU A 141 5.04 -1.18 10.80
C LEU A 141 6.20 -1.82 11.56
N ARG A 142 6.49 -1.39 12.80
CA ARG A 142 7.55 -2.00 13.61
C ARG A 142 7.04 -3.25 14.32
N SER A 143 7.71 -4.38 14.07
CA SER A 143 7.42 -5.68 14.71
C SER A 143 7.59 -5.68 16.25
N LYS A 144 8.33 -4.70 16.81
CA LYS A 144 8.51 -4.52 18.26
C LYS A 144 8.16 -3.10 18.66
N TRP A 145 7.24 -2.96 19.61
CA TRP A 145 6.90 -1.69 20.25
C TRP A 145 8.07 -1.25 21.12
N ASP A 146 8.90 -0.38 20.54
CA ASP A 146 10.04 0.24 21.20
C ASP A 146 9.62 1.64 21.63
N ILE A 147 9.79 1.97 22.91
CA ILE A 147 9.52 3.29 23.50
C ILE A 147 10.20 4.41 22.69
N ARG A 148 11.35 4.12 22.07
CA ARG A 148 12.05 5.07 21.20
C ARG A 148 11.18 5.52 20.03
N GLY A 149 10.35 4.63 19.47
CA GLY A 149 9.39 4.97 18.42
C GLY A 149 8.34 5.99 18.87
N GLY A 150 7.89 5.89 20.12
CA GLY A 150 6.99 6.88 20.73
C GLY A 150 7.64 8.23 20.89
N ILE A 151 8.87 8.25 21.40
CA ILE A 151 9.64 9.49 21.52
C ILE A 151 9.83 10.13 20.14
N TYR A 152 10.21 9.38 19.11
CA TYR A 152 10.38 9.93 17.76
C TYR A 152 9.09 10.52 17.20
N ALA A 153 7.95 9.86 17.37
CA ALA A 153 6.70 10.38 16.85
C ALA A 153 6.20 11.62 17.60
N VAL A 154 6.40 11.68 18.93
CA VAL A 154 6.11 12.87 19.73
C VAL A 154 7.04 14.03 19.33
N VAL A 155 8.35 13.78 19.23
CA VAL A 155 9.33 14.78 18.82
C VAL A 155 9.06 15.27 17.40
N PHE A 156 8.72 14.37 16.47
CA PHE A 156 8.39 14.74 15.10
C PHE A 156 7.09 15.55 15.03
N GLY A 157 6.05 15.13 15.75
CA GLY A 157 4.78 15.83 15.81
C GLY A 157 4.87 17.23 16.42
N VAL A 158 5.52 17.33 17.58
CA VAL A 158 5.76 18.62 18.26
C VAL A 158 6.71 19.49 17.45
N GLY A 159 7.79 18.92 16.91
CA GLY A 159 8.76 19.63 16.09
C GLY A 159 8.15 20.21 14.81
N ALA A 160 7.35 19.41 14.10
CA ALA A 160 6.62 19.88 12.91
C ALA A 160 5.63 21.00 13.27
N SER A 161 4.92 20.86 14.40
CA SER A 161 3.99 21.89 14.90
C SER A 161 4.72 23.21 15.21
N LEU A 162 5.85 23.15 15.93
CA LEU A 162 6.64 24.33 16.26
C LEU A 162 7.23 25.00 15.02
N ILE A 163 7.73 24.22 14.06
CA ILE A 163 8.22 24.75 12.78
C ILE A 163 7.09 25.47 12.03
N PHE A 164 5.89 24.90 11.96
CA PHE A 164 4.79 25.58 11.25
C PHE A 164 4.32 26.86 11.94
N ILE A 165 4.24 26.85 13.27
CA ILE A 165 3.81 28.02 14.05
C ILE A 165 4.85 29.14 13.97
N GLU A 166 6.12 28.82 14.20
CA GLU A 166 7.19 29.82 14.30
C GLU A 166 7.74 30.22 12.94
N LEU A 167 8.03 29.24 12.06
CA LEU A 167 8.72 29.47 10.80
C LEU A 167 7.77 29.90 9.68
N LEU A 168 6.61 29.25 9.54
CA LEU A 168 5.67 29.61 8.47
C LEU A 168 4.78 30.79 8.83
N GLN A 169 4.62 31.14 10.12
CA GLN A 169 3.65 32.14 10.60
C GLN A 169 2.20 31.92 10.10
N VAL A 170 1.94 30.78 9.45
CA VAL A 170 0.62 30.35 9.01
C VAL A 170 -0.04 29.76 10.23
N ARG A 171 -0.72 30.61 10.99
CA ARG A 171 -1.82 30.14 11.82
C ARG A 171 -2.82 29.55 10.84
N LEU A 172 -2.91 28.22 10.74
CA LEU A 172 -4.08 27.61 10.13
C LEU A 172 -5.27 28.23 10.84
N VAL A 173 -6.05 29.01 10.07
CA VAL A 173 -7.29 29.60 10.56
C VAL A 173 -8.06 28.47 11.24
N ALA A 174 -8.27 28.61 12.54
CA ALA A 174 -9.20 27.75 13.25
C ALA A 174 -10.53 27.95 12.52
N PHE A 175 -11.07 26.86 11.93
CA PHE A 175 -12.30 26.91 11.16
C PHE A 175 -13.36 27.69 11.97
N PRO A 176 -13.88 28.82 11.44
CA PRO A 176 -15.01 29.48 12.05
C PRO A 176 -16.24 28.64 11.70
N TRP A 177 -16.74 27.89 12.66
CA TRP A 177 -18.17 27.54 12.68
C TRP A 177 -18.97 28.77 13.13
#